data_AF-A0A7X0KJX9-F1
#
_entry.id   AF-A0A7X0KJX9-F1
#
_cell.length_a   1.000
_cell.length_b   1.000
_cell.length_c   1.000
_cell.angle_alpha   90.00
_cell.angle_beta   90.00
_cell.angle_gamma   90.00
#
_symmetry.space_group_name_H-M   'P 1'
#
loop_
_entity.id
_entity.type
_entity.pdbx_description
1 polymer ?
#
loop_
_entity_poly.entity_id
_entity_poly.type
_entity_poly.pdbx_seq_one_letter_code
_entity_poly.pdbx_strand_id
1 'polypeptide(L)'
;MLSLTPEALRALPRERKEVIAAILAEKQKRQSQRMFHTLFPDEDTIQPDGRIIHARHKYAKHMEFFRAGAEYRERCFLAANRVGKTVAGGYEVSAHLTGLYPDWWEGRRFDGPIRAWACGKTNESTRDVVQKALLGEITFEGQRKTVTGTGLLPGRLIGLPSWKQGVQDLVDTIKVRHVSGKWSTLGFKSYQQGRGAFEGTAQHVIWPDEECPIDVYGECLTRTATTNGLILLTFTPLEGLTQTVLAFMPNEDRPAEFERK
;
A
#
# COMPACT_ATOMS: atom_id res chain seq x y z
N MET A 1 -25.39 23.71 -9.87
CA MET A 1 -24.55 23.28 -11.01
C MET A 1 -25.48 23.06 -12.20
N LEU A 2 -25.24 23.70 -13.34
CA LEU A 2 -26.00 23.40 -14.57
C LEU A 2 -25.77 21.94 -14.95
N SER A 3 -26.83 21.13 -14.92
CA SER A 3 -26.79 19.77 -15.44
C SER A 3 -26.73 19.84 -16.96
N LEU A 4 -25.63 19.34 -17.56
CA LEU A 4 -25.51 19.20 -19.00
C LEU A 4 -26.44 18.08 -19.47
N THR A 5 -27.57 18.43 -20.08
CA THR A 5 -28.48 17.44 -20.66
C THR A 5 -27.86 16.84 -21.93
N PRO A 6 -28.22 15.59 -22.30
CA PRO A 6 -27.78 14.98 -23.56
C PRO A 6 -28.11 15.82 -24.79
N GLU A 7 -29.25 16.52 -24.78
CA GLU A 7 -29.69 17.42 -25.86
C GLU A 7 -28.78 18.65 -25.96
N ALA A 8 -28.44 19.27 -24.83
CA ALA A 8 -27.53 20.41 -24.78
C ALA A 8 -26.13 20.04 -25.28
N LEU A 9 -25.63 18.84 -24.95
CA LEU A 9 -24.35 18.33 -25.44
C LEU A 9 -24.36 18.14 -26.97
N ARG A 10 -25.46 17.64 -27.55
CA ARG A 10 -25.58 17.45 -29.01
C ARG A 10 -25.54 18.75 -29.79
N ALA A 11 -26.09 19.83 -29.24
CA ALA A 11 -26.12 21.14 -29.88
C ALA A 11 -24.76 21.89 -29.89
N LEU A 12 -23.77 21.42 -29.12
CA LEU A 12 -22.47 22.08 -29.04
C LEU A 12 -21.59 21.86 -30.29
N PRO A 13 -20.75 22.84 -30.66
CA PRO A 13 -19.68 22.66 -31.64
C PRO A 13 -18.75 21.50 -31.27
N ARG A 14 -18.15 20.85 -32.27
CA ARG A 14 -17.24 19.70 -32.09
C ARG A 14 -16.12 19.99 -31.09
N GLU A 15 -15.46 21.13 -31.22
CA GLU A 15 -14.38 21.54 -30.32
C GLU A 15 -14.82 21.60 -28.85
N ARG A 16 -16.01 22.15 -28.57
CA ARG A 16 -16.56 22.18 -27.21
C ARG A 16 -16.90 20.78 -26.69
N LYS A 17 -17.37 19.88 -27.55
CA LYS A 17 -17.63 18.48 -27.18
C LYS A 17 -16.33 17.75 -26.82
N GLU A 18 -15.26 17.97 -27.58
CA GLU A 18 -13.93 17.38 -27.32
C GLU A 18 -13.36 17.88 -25.97
N VAL A 19 -13.46 19.18 -25.68
CA VAL A 19 -13.05 19.75 -24.39
C VAL A 19 -13.87 19.15 -23.23
N ILE A 20 -15.20 19.08 -23.36
CA ILE A 20 -16.06 18.50 -22.32
C ILE A 20 -15.73 17.01 -22.12
N ALA A 21 -15.52 16.25 -23.20
CA ALA A 21 -15.14 14.84 -23.11
C ALA A 21 -13.82 14.65 -22.35
N ALA A 22 -12.82 15.48 -22.64
CA ALA A 22 -11.54 15.46 -21.93
C ALA A 22 -11.70 15.78 -20.43
N ILE A 23 -12.52 16.79 -20.08
CA ILE A 23 -12.79 17.15 -18.68
C ILE A 23 -13.52 16.02 -17.95
N LEU A 24 -14.53 15.40 -18.58
CA LEU A 24 -15.28 14.29 -18.01
C LEU A 24 -14.39 13.06 -17.79
N ALA A 25 -13.53 12.74 -18.77
CA ALA A 25 -12.56 11.65 -18.65
C ALA A 25 -11.55 11.89 -17.51
N GLU A 26 -11.02 13.12 -17.40
CA GLU A 26 -10.11 13.49 -16.30
C GLU A 26 -10.82 13.47 -14.94
N LYS A 27 -12.07 13.95 -14.87
CA LYS A 27 -12.89 13.88 -13.65
C LYS A 27 -13.10 12.42 -13.23
N GLN A 28 -13.46 11.54 -14.16
CA GLN A 28 -13.67 10.12 -13.89
C GLN A 28 -12.37 9.44 -13.46
N LYS A 29 -11.24 9.74 -14.12
CA LYS A 29 -9.90 9.27 -13.72
C LYS A 29 -9.58 9.71 -12.30
N ARG A 30 -9.76 10.98 -11.96
CA ARG A 30 -9.54 11.46 -10.58
C ARG A 30 -10.44 10.78 -9.58
N GLN A 31 -11.70 10.50 -9.92
CA GLN A 31 -12.61 9.80 -9.03
C GLN A 31 -12.17 8.35 -8.79
N SER A 32 -11.69 7.64 -9.81
CA SER A 32 -11.22 6.25 -9.65
C SER A 32 -9.90 6.14 -8.88
N GLN A 33 -9.12 7.21 -8.78
CA GLN A 33 -7.85 7.28 -8.04
C GLN A 33 -7.98 7.79 -6.60
N ARG A 34 -9.19 7.75 -6.01
CA ARG A 34 -9.47 8.29 -4.67
C ARG A 34 -9.55 7.26 -3.56
N MET A 35 -9.27 5.98 -3.82
CA MET A 35 -9.40 4.91 -2.84
C MET A 35 -8.76 5.23 -1.48
N PHE A 36 -7.55 5.79 -1.46
CA PHE A 36 -6.88 6.23 -0.23
C PHE A 36 -7.74 7.17 0.64
N HIS A 37 -8.45 8.10 0.01
CA HIS A 37 -9.22 9.13 0.70
C HIS A 37 -10.63 8.66 1.10
N THR A 38 -11.09 7.52 0.58
CA THR A 38 -12.42 6.99 0.87
C THR A 38 -12.42 5.94 1.97
N LEU A 39 -11.27 5.30 2.23
CA LEU A 39 -11.13 4.28 3.27
C LEU A 39 -11.11 4.89 4.68
N PHE A 40 -11.66 4.13 5.62
CA PHE A 40 -11.77 4.47 7.05
C PHE A 40 -12.46 5.83 7.35
N PRO A 41 -13.67 6.08 6.80
CA PRO A 41 -14.46 7.28 7.09
C PRO A 41 -14.98 7.31 8.54
N ASP A 42 -15.45 8.46 9.02
CA ASP A 42 -16.15 8.59 10.31
C ASP A 42 -17.44 7.77 10.35
N GLU A 43 -18.19 7.79 9.25
CA GLU A 43 -19.50 7.16 9.08
C GLU A 43 -19.50 6.24 7.85
N ASP A 44 -20.46 5.32 7.78
CA ASP A 44 -20.63 4.46 6.60
C ASP A 44 -20.91 5.34 5.36
N THR A 45 -20.17 5.12 4.28
CA THR A 45 -20.32 5.87 3.02
C THR A 45 -20.67 4.94 1.87
N ILE A 46 -21.60 5.38 1.02
CA ILE A 46 -21.97 4.68 -0.21
C ILE A 46 -21.15 5.28 -1.37
N GLN A 47 -20.35 4.45 -2.02
CA GLN A 47 -19.55 4.83 -3.18
C GLN A 47 -20.44 4.90 -4.44
N PRO A 48 -20.00 5.61 -5.50
CA PRO A 48 -20.78 5.73 -6.74
C PRO A 48 -21.13 4.40 -7.42
N ASP A 49 -20.39 3.33 -7.15
CA ASP A 49 -20.64 1.97 -7.66
C ASP A 49 -21.57 1.15 -6.75
N GLY A 50 -22.14 1.76 -5.71
CA GLY A 50 -23.05 1.14 -4.75
C GLY A 50 -22.34 0.40 -3.61
N ARG A 51 -21.01 0.32 -3.60
CA ARG A 51 -20.26 -0.31 -2.50
C ARG A 51 -20.37 0.52 -1.23
N ILE A 52 -20.51 -0.13 -0.09
CA ILE A 52 -20.46 0.51 1.23
C ILE A 52 -19.03 0.44 1.74
N ILE A 53 -18.47 1.58 2.12
CA ILE A 53 -17.25 1.66 2.91
C ILE A 53 -17.68 1.97 4.33
N HIS A 54 -17.46 1.01 5.23
CA HIS A 54 -17.89 1.12 6.61
C HIS A 54 -17.05 2.14 7.39
N ALA A 55 -17.65 2.70 8.43
CA ALA A 55 -17.00 3.60 9.37
C ALA A 55 -15.76 2.95 10.02
N ARG A 56 -14.72 3.75 10.26
CA ARG A 56 -13.43 3.28 10.82
C ARG A 56 -13.57 2.55 12.16
N HIS A 57 -14.53 2.95 12.99
CA HIS A 57 -14.76 2.34 14.30
C HIS A 57 -15.18 0.85 14.20
N LYS A 58 -15.68 0.42 13.03
CA LYS A 58 -15.99 -0.99 12.74
C LYS A 58 -14.74 -1.81 12.36
N TYR A 59 -13.61 -1.15 12.10
CA TYR A 59 -12.31 -1.78 11.81
C TYR A 59 -11.36 -1.67 13.01
N ALA A 60 -11.81 -2.11 14.18
CA ALA A 60 -11.08 -1.96 15.44
C ALA A 60 -9.63 -2.49 15.36
N LYS A 61 -9.41 -3.65 14.72
CA LYS A 61 -8.07 -4.25 14.54
C LYS A 61 -7.17 -3.48 13.59
N HIS A 62 -7.71 -2.85 12.54
CA HIS A 62 -6.94 -1.96 11.67
C HIS A 62 -6.49 -0.72 12.43
N MET A 63 -7.41 -0.10 13.20
CA MET A 63 -7.10 1.10 13.98
C MET A 63 -6.06 0.81 15.07
N GLU A 64 -6.20 -0.34 15.76
CA GLU A 64 -5.22 -0.83 16.73
C GLU A 64 -3.85 -1.03 16.09
N PHE A 65 -3.79 -1.70 14.94
CA PHE A 65 -2.55 -1.90 14.18
C PHE A 65 -1.88 -0.55 13.85
N PHE A 66 -2.63 0.40 13.28
CA PHE A 66 -2.12 1.73 12.92
C PHE A 66 -1.58 2.50 14.13
N ARG A 67 -2.37 2.59 15.22
CA ARG A 67 -1.97 3.26 16.47
C ARG A 67 -0.70 2.67 17.05
N ALA A 68 -0.58 1.34 17.09
CA ALA A 68 0.60 0.66 17.62
C ALA A 68 1.90 1.08 16.93
N GLY A 69 1.84 1.57 15.68
CA GLY A 69 3.02 2.07 14.99
C GLY A 69 3.65 3.31 15.65
N ALA A 70 2.92 4.06 16.48
CA ALA A 70 3.49 5.18 17.23
C ALA A 70 4.50 4.76 18.29
N GLU A 71 4.34 3.56 18.85
CA GLU A 71 5.14 3.05 19.97
C GLU A 71 6.09 1.92 19.54
N TYR A 72 5.63 1.04 18.65
CA TYR A 72 6.33 -0.16 18.25
C TYR A 72 6.89 -0.05 16.83
N ARG A 73 8.18 -0.34 16.70
CA ARG A 73 8.88 -0.36 15.41
C ARG A 73 8.58 -1.62 14.58
N GLU A 74 8.21 -2.69 15.25
CA GLU A 74 7.89 -3.99 14.65
C GLU A 74 6.48 -4.36 15.08
N ARG A 75 5.62 -4.66 14.11
CA ARG A 75 4.24 -5.05 14.37
C ARG A 75 3.74 -6.03 13.33
N CYS A 76 2.88 -6.94 13.76
CA CYS A 76 2.31 -7.97 12.91
C CYS A 76 0.78 -7.95 12.99
N PHE A 77 0.14 -7.81 11.83
CA PHE A 77 -1.27 -8.05 11.66
C PHE A 77 -1.47 -9.53 11.27
N LEU A 78 -1.44 -10.39 12.28
CA LEU A 78 -1.69 -11.82 12.14
C LEU A 78 -3.20 -12.09 12.12
N ALA A 79 -3.75 -12.48 10.98
CA ALA A 79 -5.20 -12.70 10.85
C ALA A 79 -5.57 -13.67 9.72
N ALA A 80 -6.83 -14.09 9.67
CA ALA A 80 -7.35 -14.96 8.61
C ALA A 80 -7.30 -14.32 7.22
N ASN A 81 -7.40 -15.14 6.17
CA ASN A 81 -7.48 -14.64 4.81
C ASN A 81 -8.76 -13.80 4.57
N ARG A 82 -8.65 -12.79 3.69
CA ARG A 82 -9.76 -11.91 3.26
C ARG A 82 -10.34 -10.98 4.34
N VAL A 83 -9.61 -10.72 5.42
CA VAL A 83 -10.02 -9.76 6.47
C VAL A 83 -9.51 -8.33 6.26
N GLY A 84 -8.86 -8.06 5.12
CA GLY A 84 -8.32 -6.73 4.80
C GLY A 84 -6.94 -6.43 5.37
N LYS A 85 -6.13 -7.44 5.71
CA LYS A 85 -4.74 -7.29 6.17
C LYS A 85 -3.86 -6.52 5.17
N THR A 86 -3.95 -6.89 3.89
CA THR A 86 -3.19 -6.23 2.80
C THR A 86 -3.64 -4.78 2.60
N VAL A 87 -4.92 -4.49 2.77
CA VAL A 87 -5.44 -3.11 2.73
C VAL A 87 -4.86 -2.30 3.88
N ALA A 88 -4.76 -2.87 5.09
CA ALA A 88 -4.14 -2.20 6.24
C ALA A 88 -2.67 -1.83 5.95
N GLY A 89 -1.86 -2.81 5.56
CA GLY A 89 -0.44 -2.59 5.25
C GLY A 89 -0.26 -1.57 4.12
N GLY A 90 -1.00 -1.73 3.03
CA GLY A 90 -0.93 -0.82 1.89
C GLY A 90 -1.41 0.60 2.20
N TYR A 91 -2.41 0.76 3.06
CA TYR A 91 -2.91 2.06 3.47
C TYR A 91 -1.85 2.82 4.27
N GLU A 92 -1.22 2.17 5.25
CA GLU A 92 -0.18 2.80 6.05
C GLU A 92 1.06 3.14 5.22
N VAL A 93 1.51 2.22 4.36
CA VAL A 93 2.62 2.48 3.43
C VAL A 93 2.30 3.66 2.52
N SER A 94 1.05 3.77 2.04
CA SER A 94 0.62 4.90 1.21
C SER A 94 0.62 6.23 2.00
N ALA A 95 0.14 6.22 3.25
CA ALA A 95 0.17 7.39 4.12
C ALA A 95 1.61 7.85 4.38
N HIS A 96 2.53 6.92 4.66
CA HIS A 96 3.95 7.23 4.89
C HIS A 96 4.68 7.72 3.63
N LEU A 97 4.43 7.09 2.47
CA LEU A 97 5.04 7.49 1.20
C LEU A 97 4.61 8.90 0.78
N THR A 98 3.34 9.23 0.98
CA THR A 98 2.76 10.50 0.55
C THR A 98 2.87 11.60 1.61
N GLY A 99 2.99 11.23 2.89
CA GLY A 99 2.83 12.14 4.02
C GLY A 99 1.39 12.62 4.23
N LEU A 100 0.43 12.03 3.50
CA LEU A 100 -0.99 12.31 3.67
C LEU A 100 -1.53 11.47 4.83
N TYR A 101 -1.32 11.97 6.04
CA TYR A 101 -1.91 11.40 7.24
C TYR A 101 -3.30 11.99 7.45
N PRO A 102 -4.37 11.17 7.52
CA PRO A 102 -5.69 11.64 7.92
C PRO A 102 -5.68 12.31 9.30
N ASP A 103 -6.67 13.15 9.57
CA ASP A 103 -6.77 13.86 10.85
C ASP A 103 -6.92 12.89 12.04
N TRP A 104 -7.55 11.74 11.82
CA TRP A 104 -7.70 10.67 12.82
C TRP A 104 -6.45 9.80 12.99
N TRP A 105 -5.38 10.01 12.21
CA TRP A 105 -4.21 9.13 12.24
C TRP A 105 -3.40 9.27 13.54
N GLU A 106 -3.40 8.19 14.33
CA GLU A 106 -2.72 8.11 15.64
C GLU A 106 -1.38 7.35 15.58
N GLY A 107 -1.04 6.73 14.44
CA GLY A 107 0.21 5.98 14.28
C GLY A 107 1.45 6.85 14.05
N ARG A 108 2.59 6.21 13.73
CA ARG A 108 3.83 6.89 13.37
C ARG A 108 3.62 7.91 12.24
N ARG A 109 4.32 9.03 12.33
CA ARG A 109 4.45 10.00 11.24
C ARG A 109 5.91 10.19 10.86
N PHE A 110 6.16 10.39 9.57
CA PHE A 110 7.43 10.86 9.03
C PHE A 110 7.27 12.32 8.58
N ASP A 111 8.27 13.14 8.88
CA ASP A 111 8.30 14.58 8.57
C ASP A 111 8.80 14.88 7.15
N GLY A 112 9.31 13.87 6.46
CA GLY A 112 9.89 13.99 5.13
C GLY A 112 9.66 12.76 4.25
N PRO A 113 10.07 12.86 2.98
CA PRO A 113 9.96 11.76 2.03
C PRO A 113 10.77 10.55 2.51
N ILE A 114 10.21 9.36 2.31
CA ILE A 114 10.77 8.11 2.81
C ILE A 114 11.29 7.20 1.70
N ARG A 115 12.03 6.18 2.12
CA ARG A 115 12.33 4.99 1.32
C ARG A 115 11.58 3.81 1.93
N ALA A 116 10.82 3.10 1.12
CA ALA A 116 10.05 1.96 1.55
C ALA A 116 10.21 0.75 0.63
N TRP A 117 10.08 -0.44 1.20
CA TRP A 117 9.87 -1.67 0.45
C TRP A 117 8.51 -2.28 0.75
N ALA A 118 7.84 -2.77 -0.29
CA ALA A 118 6.65 -3.61 -0.19
C ALA A 118 6.98 -4.97 -0.79
N CYS A 119 6.78 -6.02 0.00
CA CYS A 119 7.34 -7.34 -0.26
C CYS A 119 6.26 -8.41 -0.26
N GLY A 120 6.36 -9.39 -1.14
CA GLY A 120 5.48 -10.57 -1.16
C GLY A 120 6.27 -11.88 -1.29
N LYS A 121 5.55 -13.01 -1.36
CA LYS A 121 6.15 -14.35 -1.44
C LYS A 121 6.95 -14.59 -2.73
N THR A 122 6.30 -14.47 -3.89
CA THR A 122 6.93 -14.63 -5.23
C THR A 122 6.85 -13.34 -6.03
N ASN A 123 7.56 -13.28 -7.16
CA ASN A 123 7.47 -12.11 -8.05
C ASN A 123 6.03 -11.90 -8.55
N GLU A 124 5.34 -12.99 -8.89
CA GLU A 124 3.96 -13.00 -9.37
C GLU A 124 2.99 -12.55 -8.27
N SER A 125 3.11 -13.11 -7.06
CA SER A 125 2.22 -12.70 -5.97
C SER A 125 2.48 -11.25 -5.53
N THR A 126 3.73 -10.81 -5.56
CA THR A 126 4.08 -9.40 -5.30
C THR A 126 3.43 -8.48 -6.33
N ARG A 127 3.48 -8.84 -7.62
CA ARG A 127 2.85 -8.09 -8.71
C ARG A 127 1.32 -8.07 -8.58
N ASP A 128 0.72 -9.25 -8.40
CA ASP A 128 -0.72 -9.43 -8.52
C ASP A 128 -1.50 -9.05 -7.27
N VAL A 129 -0.83 -9.00 -6.11
CA VAL A 129 -1.44 -8.64 -4.82
C VAL A 129 -0.90 -7.31 -4.31
N VAL A 130 0.38 -7.24 -3.95
CA VAL A 130 0.97 -6.10 -3.22
C VAL A 130 1.07 -4.86 -4.12
N GLN A 131 1.67 -5.01 -5.30
CA GLN A 131 1.79 -3.94 -6.29
C GLN A 131 0.41 -3.49 -6.77
N LYS A 132 -0.47 -4.42 -7.12
CA LYS A 132 -1.83 -4.09 -7.55
C LYS A 132 -2.61 -3.34 -6.48
N ALA A 133 -2.51 -3.74 -5.21
CA ALA A 133 -3.16 -3.04 -4.10
C ALA A 133 -2.67 -1.59 -3.96
N LEU A 134 -1.38 -1.34 -4.14
CA LEU A 134 -0.81 0.00 -4.04
C LEU A 134 -1.04 0.84 -5.30
N LEU A 135 -0.80 0.30 -6.49
CA LEU A 135 -0.68 1.07 -7.72
C LEU A 135 -1.90 0.92 -8.66
N GLY A 136 -2.74 -0.09 -8.47
CA GLY A 136 -3.77 -0.47 -9.42
C GLY A 136 -3.25 -1.38 -10.53
N GLU A 137 -3.95 -1.42 -11.67
CA GLU A 137 -3.63 -2.30 -12.80
C GLU A 137 -2.46 -1.73 -13.62
N ILE A 138 -1.78 -2.61 -14.36
CA ILE A 138 -0.88 -2.19 -15.44
C ILE A 138 -1.71 -1.66 -16.61
N THR A 139 -1.26 -0.55 -17.19
CA THR A 139 -1.92 0.08 -18.34
C THR A 139 -0.90 0.78 -19.23
N PHE A 140 -1.38 1.42 -20.30
CA PHE A 140 -0.58 2.17 -21.25
C PHE A 140 -1.13 3.59 -21.41
N GLU A 141 -0.26 4.58 -21.27
CA GLU A 141 -0.54 5.96 -21.67
C GLU A 141 0.21 6.23 -22.98
N GLY A 142 -0.52 6.16 -24.10
CA GLY A 142 0.10 6.10 -25.43
C GLY A 142 0.93 4.82 -25.57
N GLN A 143 2.22 4.97 -25.90
CA GLN A 143 3.16 3.84 -25.99
C GLN A 143 3.86 3.52 -24.66
N ARG A 144 3.65 4.35 -23.63
CA ARG A 144 4.35 4.20 -22.35
C ARG A 144 3.57 3.30 -21.41
N LYS A 145 4.17 2.18 -21.04
CA LYS A 145 3.68 1.31 -19.97
C LYS A 145 3.72 2.02 -18.62
N THR A 146 2.62 1.97 -17.88
CA THR A 146 2.44 2.63 -16.58
C THR A 146 1.44 1.86 -15.74
N VAL A 147 0.97 2.47 -14.65
CA VAL A 147 -0.08 1.94 -13.75
C VAL A 147 -1.30 2.86 -13.76
N THR A 148 -2.48 2.32 -13.47
CA THR A 148 -3.72 3.10 -13.44
C THR A 148 -3.77 4.10 -12.29
N GLY A 149 -3.01 3.88 -11.21
CA GLY A 149 -3.03 4.70 -10.00
C GLY A 149 -4.34 4.63 -9.22
N THR A 150 -5.12 3.57 -9.43
CA THR A 150 -6.44 3.33 -8.81
C THR A 150 -6.34 2.52 -7.52
N GLY A 151 -5.13 2.15 -7.11
CA GLY A 151 -4.87 1.50 -5.83
C GLY A 151 -4.85 2.49 -4.65
N LEU A 152 -4.20 2.06 -3.57
CA LEU A 152 -4.08 2.82 -2.32
C LEU A 152 -3.15 4.03 -2.44
N LEU A 153 -2.21 4.05 -3.39
CA LEU A 153 -1.47 5.27 -3.71
C LEU A 153 -2.30 6.12 -4.67
N PRO A 154 -2.62 7.38 -4.32
CA PRO A 154 -3.37 8.26 -5.23
C PRO A 154 -2.58 8.48 -6.53
N GLY A 155 -3.15 8.12 -7.67
CA GLY A 155 -2.46 8.12 -8.97
C GLY A 155 -1.78 9.43 -9.35
N ARG A 156 -2.35 10.59 -8.97
CA ARG A 156 -1.72 11.92 -9.18
C ARG A 156 -0.35 12.10 -8.50
N LEU A 157 -0.04 11.28 -7.49
CA LEU A 157 1.20 11.33 -6.73
C LEU A 157 2.20 10.26 -7.22
N ILE A 158 1.79 9.38 -8.13
CA ILE A 158 2.62 8.32 -8.65
C ILE A 158 3.51 8.87 -9.78
N GLY A 159 4.82 8.71 -9.63
CA GLY A 159 5.80 9.00 -10.66
C GLY A 159 5.97 7.85 -11.65
N LEU A 160 7.03 7.90 -12.46
CA LEU A 160 7.29 6.86 -13.44
C LEU A 160 7.90 5.60 -12.79
N PRO A 161 7.38 4.40 -13.09
CA PRO A 161 7.97 3.15 -12.62
C PRO A 161 9.25 2.82 -13.39
N SER A 162 10.25 2.27 -12.68
CA SER A 162 11.22 1.37 -13.28
C SER A 162 10.66 -0.04 -13.26
N TRP A 163 10.88 -0.79 -14.34
CA TRP A 163 10.38 -2.16 -14.47
C TRP A 163 11.46 -3.16 -14.11
N LYS A 164 11.06 -4.27 -13.49
CA LYS A 164 11.97 -5.34 -13.13
C LYS A 164 12.42 -6.09 -14.38
N GLN A 165 13.72 -6.30 -14.52
CA GLN A 165 14.27 -7.10 -15.60
C GLN A 165 13.91 -8.58 -15.41
N GLY A 166 13.51 -9.25 -16.49
CA GLY A 166 13.16 -10.68 -16.48
C GLY A 166 11.80 -11.03 -15.86
N VAL A 167 11.05 -10.06 -15.32
CA VAL A 167 9.69 -10.29 -14.79
C VAL A 167 8.73 -9.31 -15.44
N GLN A 168 7.78 -9.84 -16.22
CA GLN A 168 6.80 -9.02 -16.90
C GLN A 168 5.87 -8.34 -15.89
N ASP A 169 5.59 -7.05 -16.12
CA ASP A 169 4.57 -6.26 -15.42
C ASP A 169 4.87 -5.99 -13.93
N LEU A 170 6.04 -6.39 -13.43
CA LEU A 170 6.51 -6.08 -12.08
C LEU A 170 7.33 -4.78 -12.09
N VAL A 171 6.89 -3.82 -11.30
CA VAL A 171 7.63 -2.60 -10.97
C VAL A 171 8.79 -2.98 -10.06
N ASP A 172 9.99 -2.48 -10.35
CA ASP A 172 11.13 -2.63 -9.45
C ASP A 172 11.14 -1.49 -8.42
N THR A 173 11.10 -0.24 -8.91
CA THR A 173 10.96 0.94 -8.05
C THR A 173 10.03 1.99 -8.67
N ILE A 174 9.40 2.80 -7.83
CA ILE A 174 8.56 3.92 -8.25
C ILE A 174 8.69 5.10 -7.30
N LYS A 175 8.69 6.31 -7.85
CA LYS A 175 8.71 7.54 -7.05
C LYS A 175 7.29 7.94 -6.67
N VAL A 176 7.12 8.42 -5.44
CA VAL A 176 5.83 8.91 -4.94
C VAL A 176 6.00 10.34 -4.44
N ARG A 177 5.15 11.26 -4.91
CA ARG A 177 5.20 12.68 -4.51
C ARG A 177 4.72 12.79 -3.06
N HIS A 178 5.58 13.36 -2.22
CA HIS A 178 5.28 13.64 -0.82
C HIS A 178 4.67 15.05 -0.67
N VAL A 179 3.85 15.28 0.37
CA VAL A 179 3.22 16.59 0.67
C VAL A 179 4.24 17.73 0.85
N SER A 180 5.47 17.40 1.26
CA SER A 180 6.59 18.35 1.34
C SER A 180 7.10 18.82 -0.03
N GLY A 181 6.54 18.31 -1.13
CA GLY A 181 6.97 18.63 -2.50
C GLY A 181 8.15 17.80 -3.00
N LYS A 182 8.78 16.98 -2.14
CA LYS A 182 9.86 16.05 -2.50
C LYS A 182 9.32 14.67 -2.92
N TRP A 183 10.21 13.72 -3.20
CA TRP A 183 9.87 12.39 -3.68
C TRP A 183 10.29 11.29 -2.70
N SER A 184 9.33 10.50 -2.24
CA SER A 184 9.57 9.20 -1.63
C SER A 184 9.89 8.15 -2.69
N THR A 185 10.49 7.03 -2.28
CA THR A 185 10.80 5.90 -3.17
C THR A 185 10.18 4.63 -2.59
N LEU A 186 9.41 3.92 -3.41
CA LEU A 186 8.88 2.60 -3.12
C LEU A 186 9.56 1.57 -4.02
N GLY A 187 10.09 0.50 -3.44
CA GLY A 187 10.59 -0.67 -4.15
C GLY A 187 9.73 -1.90 -3.90
N PHE A 188 9.60 -2.77 -4.90
CA PHE A 188 8.92 -4.06 -4.74
C PHE A 188 9.94 -5.21 -4.71
N LYS A 189 9.78 -6.09 -3.73
CA LYS A 189 10.66 -7.26 -3.54
C LYS A 189 9.84 -8.53 -3.37
N SER A 190 10.46 -9.67 -3.62
CA SER A 190 9.87 -10.96 -3.30
C SER A 190 10.82 -11.82 -2.48
N TYR A 191 10.29 -12.60 -1.54
CA TYR A 191 11.09 -13.50 -0.72
C TYR A 191 11.79 -14.58 -1.57
N GLN A 192 11.19 -14.94 -2.71
CA GLN A 192 11.79 -15.83 -3.71
C GLN A 192 13.16 -15.36 -4.22
N GLN A 193 13.48 -14.07 -4.15
CA GLN A 193 14.79 -13.53 -4.52
C GLN A 193 15.88 -13.86 -3.48
N GLY A 194 15.47 -14.39 -2.32
CA GLY A 194 16.34 -14.75 -1.20
C GLY A 194 16.82 -13.56 -0.38
N ARG A 195 17.48 -13.88 0.73
CA ARG A 195 18.06 -12.91 1.69
C ARG A 195 18.89 -11.81 1.02
N GLY A 196 19.72 -12.16 0.04
CA GLY A 196 20.61 -11.21 -0.64
C GLY A 196 19.88 -10.02 -1.29
N ALA A 197 18.63 -10.20 -1.70
CA ALA A 197 17.83 -9.11 -2.26
C ALA A 197 17.42 -8.05 -1.22
N PHE A 198 17.50 -8.37 0.07
CA PHE A 198 17.15 -7.49 1.20
C PHE A 198 18.39 -6.84 1.83
N GLU A 199 19.56 -7.06 1.24
CA GLU A 199 20.80 -6.44 1.64
C GLU A 199 20.91 -4.97 1.17
N GLY A 200 21.81 -4.20 1.79
CA GLY A 200 22.20 -2.88 1.30
C GLY A 200 21.47 -1.69 1.94
N THR A 201 20.56 -1.05 1.20
CA THR A 201 20.12 0.33 1.50
C THR A 201 19.15 0.44 2.69
N ALA A 202 19.39 1.43 3.56
CA ALA A 202 18.53 1.72 4.70
C ALA A 202 17.10 2.17 4.27
N GLN A 203 16.09 1.59 4.91
CA GLN A 203 14.67 1.83 4.67
C GLN A 203 14.00 2.47 5.87
N HIS A 204 13.04 3.36 5.64
CA HIS A 204 12.23 3.94 6.72
C HIS A 204 11.02 3.05 7.04
N VAL A 205 10.49 2.35 6.04
CA VAL A 205 9.33 1.46 6.17
C VAL A 205 9.59 0.22 5.34
N ILE A 206 9.37 -0.96 5.91
CA ILE A 206 9.34 -2.21 5.17
C ILE A 206 8.01 -2.87 5.47
N TRP A 207 7.28 -3.25 4.43
CA TRP A 207 6.03 -3.97 4.53
C TRP A 207 6.20 -5.37 3.92
N PRO A 208 6.46 -6.39 4.77
CA PRO A 208 6.35 -7.78 4.37
C PRO A 208 4.87 -8.23 4.39
N ASP A 209 4.29 -8.46 3.22
CA ASP A 209 3.00 -9.12 3.05
C ASP A 209 3.21 -10.63 2.83
N GLU A 210 2.28 -11.42 3.37
CA GLU A 210 2.42 -12.87 3.56
C GLU A 210 3.59 -13.25 4.48
N GLU A 211 3.66 -14.54 4.82
CA GLU A 211 4.59 -15.04 5.83
C GLU A 211 6.04 -14.88 5.36
N CYS A 212 6.79 -13.99 6.04
CA CYS A 212 8.15 -13.64 5.69
C CYS A 212 9.14 -14.66 6.29
N PRO A 213 10.07 -15.23 5.51
CA PRO A 213 11.15 -16.05 6.04
C PRO A 213 11.98 -15.29 7.08
N ILE A 214 12.37 -15.97 8.15
CA ILE A 214 13.02 -15.33 9.32
C ILE A 214 14.38 -14.69 8.98
N ASP A 215 15.10 -15.25 8.01
CA ASP A 215 16.38 -14.72 7.52
C ASP A 215 16.20 -13.43 6.72
N VAL A 216 15.16 -13.38 5.88
CA VAL A 216 14.72 -12.15 5.19
C VAL A 216 14.24 -11.11 6.19
N TYR A 217 13.48 -11.53 7.20
CA TYR A 217 13.02 -10.65 8.28
C TYR A 217 14.21 -10.01 9.04
N GLY A 218 15.24 -10.79 9.37
CA GLY A 218 16.47 -10.30 9.99
C GLY A 218 17.20 -9.23 9.17
N GLU A 219 17.25 -9.37 7.84
CA GLU A 219 17.78 -8.31 6.98
C GLU A 219 16.90 -7.06 7.00
N CYS A 220 15.57 -7.22 7.00
CA CYS A 220 14.65 -6.10 7.11
C CYS A 220 14.90 -5.28 8.39
N LEU A 221 15.11 -5.94 9.53
CA LEU A 221 15.47 -5.28 10.80
C LEU A 221 16.77 -4.48 10.67
N THR A 222 17.77 -5.05 10.03
CA THR A 222 19.05 -4.36 9.83
C THR A 222 18.89 -3.12 8.93
N ARG A 223 17.98 -3.17 7.94
CA ARG A 223 17.72 -2.04 7.05
C ARG A 223 16.93 -0.90 7.70
N THR A 224 16.12 -1.18 8.71
CA THR A 224 15.37 -0.15 9.46
C THR A 224 16.12 0.37 10.67
N ALA A 225 17.23 -0.26 11.07
CA ALA A 225 18.01 0.11 12.25
C ALA A 225 18.47 1.58 12.26
N THR A 226 19.04 2.07 11.15
CA THR A 226 19.65 3.42 11.07
C THR A 226 18.68 4.55 10.81
N THR A 227 17.44 4.24 10.43
CA THR A 227 16.38 5.22 10.13
C THR A 227 15.37 5.35 11.27
N ASN A 228 15.54 4.58 12.35
CA ASN A 228 14.49 4.30 13.31
C ASN A 228 13.18 3.89 12.60
N GLY A 229 13.32 3.03 11.58
CA GLY A 229 12.26 2.67 10.67
C GLY A 229 11.28 1.63 11.25
N LEU A 230 10.20 1.41 10.50
CA LEU A 230 9.11 0.49 10.84
C LEU A 230 9.15 -0.78 9.99
N ILE A 231 8.72 -1.89 10.58
CA ILE A 231 8.36 -3.11 9.87
C ILE A 231 6.91 -3.47 10.17
N LEU A 232 6.11 -3.59 9.12
CA LEU A 232 4.67 -3.78 9.17
C LEU A 232 4.32 -5.14 8.57
N LEU A 233 4.26 -6.22 9.35
CA LEU A 233 3.96 -7.55 8.80
C LEU A 233 2.45 -7.74 8.64
N THR A 234 2.01 -8.35 7.54
CA THR A 234 0.61 -8.71 7.31
C THR A 234 0.51 -10.11 6.72
N PHE A 235 0.13 -11.10 7.53
CA PHE A 235 0.07 -12.48 7.05
C PHE A 235 -0.93 -13.37 7.78
N THR A 236 -1.21 -14.50 7.15
CA THR A 236 -1.95 -15.61 7.73
C THR A 236 -0.94 -16.73 8.00
N PRO A 237 -0.87 -17.34 9.19
CA PRO A 237 0.10 -18.38 9.52
C PRO A 237 -0.28 -19.71 8.84
N LEU A 238 -0.04 -19.82 7.54
CA LEU A 238 -0.44 -20.99 6.75
C LEU A 238 0.52 -22.17 6.91
N GLU A 239 1.77 -21.90 7.31
CA GLU A 239 2.83 -22.90 7.47
C GLU A 239 2.94 -23.40 8.92
N GLY A 240 2.00 -23.04 9.79
CA GLY A 240 1.97 -23.41 11.20
C GLY A 240 2.82 -22.50 12.08
N LEU A 241 3.47 -23.05 13.10
CA LEU A 241 4.29 -22.31 14.07
C LEU A 241 5.73 -22.12 13.56
N THR A 242 5.89 -21.33 12.50
CA THR A 242 7.22 -20.96 12.02
C THR A 242 7.93 -20.02 13.00
N GLN A 243 9.24 -19.84 12.83
CA GLN A 243 10.01 -18.92 13.67
C GLN A 243 9.50 -17.48 13.60
N THR A 244 9.00 -17.04 12.43
CA THR A 244 8.38 -15.72 12.28
C THR A 244 7.07 -15.62 13.05
N VAL A 245 6.23 -16.66 13.01
CA VAL A 245 5.00 -16.71 13.83
C VAL A 245 5.33 -16.65 15.31
N LEU A 246 6.26 -17.50 15.77
CA LEU A 246 6.67 -17.56 17.17
C LEU A 246 7.25 -16.21 17.66
N ALA A 247 7.97 -15.48 16.79
CA ALA A 247 8.52 -14.17 17.14
C ALA A 247 7.44 -13.12 17.49
N PHE A 248 6.25 -13.23 16.89
CA PHE A 248 5.13 -12.30 17.12
C PHE A 248 4.01 -12.88 17.99
N MET A 249 4.10 -14.15 18.37
CA MET A 249 3.15 -14.79 19.28
C MET A 249 3.40 -14.33 20.72
N PRO A 250 2.36 -13.92 21.47
CA PRO A 250 2.46 -13.64 22.89
C PRO A 250 3.06 -14.83 23.64
N ASN A 251 3.87 -14.58 24.67
CA ASN A 251 4.54 -15.66 25.39
C ASN A 251 3.55 -16.69 25.96
N GLU A 252 2.38 -16.24 26.41
CA GLU A 252 1.31 -17.07 26.99
C GLU A 252 0.68 -18.05 25.97
N ASP A 253 0.76 -17.72 24.69
CA ASP A 253 0.20 -18.53 23.59
C ASP A 253 1.25 -19.46 22.96
N ARG A 254 2.52 -19.37 23.38
CA ARG A 254 3.58 -20.22 22.84
C ARG A 254 3.48 -21.63 23.45
N PRO A 255 3.63 -22.69 22.65
CA PRO A 255 3.76 -24.03 23.19
C PRO A 255 4.96 -24.10 24.14
N ALA A 256 4.84 -24.85 25.24
CA ALA A 256 5.87 -24.97 26.29
C ALA A 256 7.25 -25.42 25.75
N GLU A 257 7.27 -26.15 24.64
CA GLU A 257 8.49 -26.57 23.93
C GLU A 257 9.26 -25.40 23.25
N PHE A 258 8.64 -24.23 23.10
CA PHE A 258 9.21 -23.02 22.50
C PHE A 258 9.35 -21.85 23.48
N GLU A 259 9.10 -22.07 24.78
CA GLU A 259 9.43 -21.07 25.81
C GLU A 259 10.95 -20.90 25.84
N ARG A 260 11.44 -19.67 25.58
CA ARG A 260 12.86 -19.37 25.71
C ARG A 260 13.25 -19.57 27.18
N LYS A 261 14.13 -20.53 27.46
CA LYS A 261 14.84 -20.63 28.74
C LYS A 261 15.60 -19.34 29.04
#